data_AF-A0A2I1GGU6-F1
#
_entry.id   AF-A0A2I1GGU6-F1
#
_cell.length_a   1.000
_cell.length_b   1.000
_cell.length_c   1.000
_cell.angle_alpha   90.00
_cell.angle_beta   90.00
_cell.angle_gamma   90.00
#
_symmetry.space_group_name_H-M   'P 1'
#
loop_
_entity.id
_entity.type
_entity.pdbx_description
1 polymer ?
#
loop_
_entity_poly.entity_id
_entity_poly.type
_entity_poly.pdbx_seq_one_letter_code
_entity_poly.pdbx_strand_id
1 'polypeptide(L)'
;MKAFFDPFYDIYNYYLADVIKCKKIEEYIELEEKLIGPVTISKPGKIPVHLNKPDTKVPVVYYFISLFLIKWAGKALVNIIEMVLYRKRVAALKYEQIKMQNEKFLENNEELTKKLADSSLINGLMIADLENRIRNLEADVIAKERIILKKSEANNILWEKIKALEVKEEKPTCQETDMDLDKKVQKKKKRPNKKRKWARAQQNKNGVINEIKL
;
A
#
# COMPACT_ATOMS: atom_id res chain seq x y z
N MET A 1 20.56 -33.68 18.12
CA MET A 1 20.70 -34.73 19.16
C MET A 1 21.88 -34.48 20.10
N LYS A 2 23.05 -34.01 19.66
CA LYS A 2 24.22 -33.76 20.55
C LYS A 2 23.87 -32.94 21.82
N ALA A 3 23.24 -31.78 21.65
CA ALA A 3 22.83 -30.90 22.76
C ALA A 3 21.94 -31.53 23.86
N PHE A 4 21.22 -32.62 23.57
CA PHE A 4 20.42 -33.33 24.57
C PHE A 4 21.29 -34.18 25.50
N PHE A 5 22.39 -34.74 24.96
CA PHE A 5 23.31 -35.60 25.69
C PHE A 5 24.45 -34.82 26.35
N ASP A 6 24.72 -33.58 25.94
CA ASP A 6 25.75 -32.73 26.54
C ASP A 6 25.69 -32.65 28.09
N PRO A 7 24.51 -32.57 28.75
CA PRO A 7 24.41 -32.60 30.22
C PRO A 7 24.78 -33.94 30.87
N PHE A 8 24.95 -34.98 30.07
CA PHE A 8 25.30 -36.34 30.49
C PHE A 8 26.73 -36.73 30.15
N TYR A 9 27.39 -35.96 29.29
CA TYR A 9 28.82 -36.10 29.05
C TYR A 9 29.58 -35.62 30.30
N ASP A 10 30.66 -36.33 30.63
CA ASP A 10 31.56 -36.11 31.76
C ASP A 10 31.05 -36.45 33.18
N ILE A 11 29.83 -36.99 33.34
CA ILE A 11 29.35 -37.51 34.64
C ILE A 11 30.32 -38.54 35.23
N TYR A 12 30.88 -39.39 34.36
CA TYR A 12 31.78 -40.47 34.76
C TYR A 12 33.09 -39.93 35.36
N ASN A 13 33.64 -38.87 34.75
CA ASN A 13 34.95 -38.34 35.12
C ASN A 13 34.88 -37.38 36.33
N TYR A 14 33.78 -36.62 36.47
CA TYR A 14 33.69 -35.60 37.52
C TYR A 14 32.86 -35.99 38.74
N TYR A 15 31.89 -36.89 38.61
CA TYR A 15 30.93 -37.15 39.71
C TYR A 15 30.95 -38.59 40.20
N LEU A 16 31.00 -39.58 39.30
CA LEU A 16 30.94 -41.00 39.72
C LEU A 16 32.17 -41.43 40.53
N ALA A 17 33.35 -40.88 40.24
CA ALA A 17 34.56 -41.14 41.01
C ALA A 17 34.44 -40.75 42.49
N ASP A 18 33.68 -39.68 42.79
CA ASP A 18 33.46 -39.24 44.17
C ASP A 18 32.31 -40.00 44.84
N VAL A 19 31.26 -40.36 44.08
CA VAL A 19 30.17 -41.22 44.56
C VAL A 19 30.69 -42.62 44.96
N ILE A 20 31.66 -43.17 44.23
CA ILE A 20 32.28 -44.47 44.53
C ILE A 20 33.04 -44.48 45.86
N LYS A 21 33.56 -43.31 46.30
CA LYS A 21 34.30 -43.19 47.56
C LYS A 21 33.37 -43.21 48.78
N CYS A 22 32.08 -42.92 48.62
CA CYS A 22 31.10 -42.93 49.71
C CYS A 22 30.92 -44.34 50.26
N LYS A 23 31.17 -44.52 51.55
CA LYS A 23 30.96 -45.79 52.27
C LYS A 23 29.73 -45.76 53.15
N LYS A 24 29.35 -44.56 53.60
CA LYS A 24 28.20 -44.32 54.46
C LYS A 24 27.15 -43.47 53.76
N ILE A 25 25.91 -43.56 54.23
CA ILE A 25 24.78 -42.83 53.65
C ILE A 25 24.89 -41.32 53.94
N GLU A 26 25.48 -40.93 55.07
CA GLU A 26 25.68 -39.52 55.43
C GLU A 26 26.66 -38.83 54.46
N GLU A 27 27.79 -39.48 54.15
CA GLU A 27 28.77 -39.00 53.17
C GLU A 27 28.14 -38.82 51.79
N TYR A 28 27.26 -39.74 51.40
CA TYR A 28 26.53 -39.64 50.13
C TYR A 28 25.55 -38.47 50.12
N ILE A 29 24.81 -38.23 51.21
CA ILE A 29 23.84 -37.12 51.31
C ILE A 29 24.54 -35.77 51.16
N GLU A 30 25.67 -35.56 51.85
CA GLU A 30 26.45 -34.32 51.73
C GLU A 30 26.97 -34.09 50.31
N LEU A 31 27.48 -35.16 49.67
CA LEU A 31 27.96 -35.09 48.28
C LEU A 31 26.81 -34.78 47.31
N GLU A 32 25.67 -35.44 47.47
CA GLU A 32 24.48 -35.25 46.64
C GLU A 32 23.97 -33.80 46.71
N GLU A 33 23.89 -33.24 47.92
CA GLU A 33 23.47 -31.86 48.14
C GLU A 33 24.42 -30.86 47.48
N LYS A 34 25.73 -31.12 47.55
CA LYS A 34 26.74 -30.27 46.90
C LYS A 34 26.67 -30.32 45.37
N LEU A 35 26.42 -31.49 44.79
CA LEU A 35 26.50 -31.71 43.34
C LEU A 35 25.19 -31.42 42.60
N ILE A 36 24.05 -31.81 43.18
CA ILE A 36 22.72 -31.71 42.56
C ILE A 36 21.94 -30.51 43.14
N GLY A 37 22.35 -30.01 44.31
CA GLY A 37 21.67 -28.98 45.07
C GLY A 37 20.74 -29.55 46.16
N PRO A 38 20.17 -28.68 47.02
CA PRO A 38 19.22 -29.09 48.04
C PRO A 38 17.91 -29.53 47.38
N VAL A 39 17.81 -30.82 47.07
CA VAL A 39 16.70 -31.36 46.29
C VAL A 39 15.76 -32.18 47.19
N THR A 40 14.48 -31.79 47.16
CA THR A 40 13.31 -32.40 47.85
C THR A 40 12.89 -33.78 47.31
N ILE A 41 13.59 -34.35 46.33
CA ILE A 41 13.12 -35.51 45.54
C ILE A 41 13.16 -36.83 46.31
N SER A 42 13.93 -36.93 47.40
CA SER A 42 13.76 -37.91 48.49
C SER A 42 15.02 -37.93 49.34
N LYS A 43 14.86 -37.90 50.66
CA LYS A 43 15.92 -38.40 51.55
C LYS A 43 16.18 -39.86 51.12
N PRO A 44 17.44 -40.30 50.98
CA PRO A 44 17.70 -41.69 50.64
C PRO A 44 17.01 -42.56 51.69
N GLY A 45 16.00 -43.32 51.26
CA GLY A 45 15.24 -44.19 52.14
C GLY A 45 16.15 -45.25 52.73
N LYS A 46 15.69 -45.93 53.80
CA LYS A 46 16.37 -47.14 54.29
C LYS A 46 16.57 -48.08 53.09
N ILE A 47 17.79 -48.61 52.95
CA ILE A 47 18.11 -49.62 51.94
C ILE A 47 17.00 -50.68 52.00
N PRO A 48 16.31 -50.97 50.88
CA PRO A 48 15.23 -51.94 50.87
C PRO A 48 15.68 -53.24 51.55
N VAL A 49 14.94 -53.70 52.56
CA VAL A 49 15.31 -54.85 53.42
C VAL A 49 15.59 -56.11 52.58
N HIS A 50 15.03 -56.21 51.38
CA HIS A 50 15.24 -57.29 50.43
C HIS A 50 16.64 -57.33 49.79
N LEU A 51 17.39 -56.22 49.79
CA LEU A 51 18.79 -56.16 49.33
C LEU A 51 19.80 -56.57 50.42
N ASN A 52 19.33 -56.86 51.65
CA ASN A 52 20.16 -57.27 52.78
C ASN A 52 20.19 -58.79 53.01
N LYS A 53 19.57 -59.60 52.14
CA LYS A 53 19.76 -61.06 52.20
C LYS A 53 21.21 -61.39 51.83
N PRO A 54 21.85 -62.37 52.50
CA PRO A 54 23.25 -62.72 52.23
C PRO A 54 23.49 -63.11 50.75
N ASP A 55 22.48 -63.70 50.12
CA ASP A 55 22.53 -64.15 48.71
C ASP A 55 22.35 -63.02 47.68
N THR A 56 21.83 -61.86 48.10
CA THR A 56 21.54 -60.70 47.22
C THR A 56 22.13 -59.40 47.76
N LYS A 57 23.24 -59.49 48.51
CA LYS A 57 23.91 -58.35 49.13
C LYS A 57 24.55 -57.48 48.05
N VAL A 58 23.82 -56.47 47.58
CA VAL A 58 24.31 -55.52 46.59
C VAL A 58 25.38 -54.64 47.25
N PRO A 59 26.60 -54.54 46.69
CA PRO A 59 27.60 -53.63 47.20
C PRO A 59 27.06 -52.20 47.28
N VAL A 60 27.25 -51.56 48.42
CA VAL A 60 26.71 -50.22 48.75
C VAL A 60 27.03 -49.18 47.67
N VAL A 61 28.20 -49.31 47.04
CA VAL A 61 28.65 -48.47 45.93
C VAL A 61 27.67 -48.49 44.75
N TYR A 62 27.15 -49.66 44.34
CA TYR A 62 26.21 -49.74 43.22
C TYR A 62 24.84 -49.12 43.56
N TYR A 63 24.44 -49.17 44.83
CA TYR A 63 23.23 -48.50 45.31
C TYR A 63 23.36 -46.98 45.19
N PHE A 64 24.47 -46.40 45.69
CA PHE A 64 24.73 -44.96 45.59
C PHE A 64 24.87 -44.47 44.15
N ILE A 65 25.57 -45.21 43.29
CA ILE A 65 25.67 -44.88 41.85
C ILE A 65 24.28 -44.85 41.21
N SER A 66 23.46 -45.88 41.45
CA SER A 66 22.13 -45.98 40.85
C SER A 66 21.23 -44.81 41.30
N LEU A 67 21.23 -44.51 42.61
CA LEU A 67 20.47 -43.40 43.18
C LEU A 67 20.91 -42.05 42.61
N PHE A 68 22.22 -41.81 42.54
CA PHE A 68 22.78 -40.58 42.01
C PHE A 68 22.39 -40.39 40.55
N LEU A 69 22.57 -41.41 39.72
CA LEU A 69 22.24 -41.34 38.28
C LEU A 69 20.75 -41.08 38.04
N ILE A 70 19.86 -41.72 38.81
CA ILE A 70 18.41 -41.51 38.68
C ILE A 70 18.05 -40.06 39.03
N LYS A 71 18.58 -39.54 40.14
CA LYS A 71 18.30 -38.16 40.58
C LYS A 71 18.91 -37.14 39.63
N TRP A 72 20.13 -37.37 39.16
CA TRP A 72 20.78 -36.52 38.17
C TRP A 72 19.98 -36.46 36.87
N ALA A 73 19.58 -37.62 36.34
CA ALA A 73 18.76 -37.70 35.14
C ALA A 73 17.40 -37.00 35.32
N GLY A 74 16.77 -37.17 36.49
CA GLY A 74 15.54 -36.45 36.84
C GLY A 74 15.73 -34.93 36.80
N LYS A 75 16.81 -34.41 37.41
CA LYS A 75 17.12 -32.97 37.40
C LYS A 75 17.39 -32.45 35.99
N ALA A 76 18.18 -33.18 35.20
CA ALA A 76 18.46 -32.82 33.82
C ALA A 76 17.18 -32.77 32.97
N LEU A 77 16.28 -33.75 33.13
CA LEU A 77 15.00 -33.78 32.43
C LEU A 77 14.11 -32.59 32.80
N VAL A 78 14.03 -32.22 34.08
CA VAL A 78 13.26 -31.03 34.51
C VAL A 78 13.77 -29.78 33.81
N ASN A 79 15.08 -29.55 33.79
CA ASN A 79 15.68 -28.39 33.12
C ASN A 79 15.37 -28.37 31.61
N ILE A 80 15.42 -29.54 30.94
CA ILE A 80 15.08 -29.66 29.52
C ILE A 80 13.61 -29.33 29.28
N ILE A 81 12.71 -29.85 30.13
CA ILE A 81 11.26 -29.58 30.03
C ILE A 81 11.00 -28.08 30.22
N GLU A 82 11.59 -27.44 31.23
CA GLU A 82 11.47 -26.00 31.46
C GLU A 82 11.94 -25.19 30.26
N MET A 83 13.09 -25.55 29.67
CA MET A 83 13.63 -24.88 28.49
C MET A 83 12.68 -25.01 27.28
N VAL A 84 12.12 -26.20 27.05
CA VAL A 84 11.16 -26.45 25.96
C VAL A 84 9.86 -25.67 26.19
N LEU A 85 9.34 -25.66 27.42
CA LEU A 85 8.15 -24.89 27.78
C LEU A 85 8.36 -23.39 27.58
N TYR A 86 9.52 -22.87 28.00
CA TYR A 86 9.88 -21.47 27.78
C TYR A 86 9.92 -21.12 26.29
N ARG A 87 10.61 -21.92 25.48
CA ARG A 87 10.67 -21.74 24.02
C ARG A 87 9.28 -21.77 23.38
N LYS A 88 8.42 -22.69 23.81
CA LYS A 88 7.03 -22.79 23.33
C LYS A 88 6.22 -21.54 23.66
N ARG A 89 6.34 -21.00 24.88
CA ARG A 89 5.68 -19.74 25.27
C ARG A 89 6.14 -18.57 24.42
N VAL A 90 7.45 -18.42 24.21
CA VAL A 90 8.02 -17.35 23.37
C VAL A 90 7.55 -17.47 21.92
N ALA A 91 7.52 -18.68 21.37
CA ALA A 91 7.03 -18.93 20.02
C ALA A 91 5.54 -18.59 19.87
N ALA A 92 4.71 -18.95 20.86
CA ALA A 92 3.28 -18.63 20.87
C ALA A 92 3.04 -17.11 20.87
N LEU A 93 3.75 -16.36 21.72
CA LEU A 93 3.65 -14.89 21.75
C LEU A 93 4.04 -14.24 20.41
N LYS A 94 5.12 -14.72 19.78
CA LYS A 94 5.53 -14.23 18.45
C LYS A 94 4.47 -14.53 17.39
N TYR A 95 3.87 -15.72 17.44
CA TYR A 95 2.81 -16.11 16.51
C TYR A 95 1.58 -15.20 16.66
N GLU A 96 1.14 -14.93 17.89
CA GLU A 96 0.03 -14.00 18.15
C GLU A 96 0.32 -12.59 17.64
N GLN A 97 1.55 -12.09 17.84
CA GLN A 97 1.97 -10.79 17.32
C GLN A 97 1.91 -10.73 15.79
N ILE A 98 2.44 -11.75 15.10
CA ILE A 98 2.41 -11.83 13.63
C ILE A 98 0.96 -11.92 13.14
N LYS A 99 0.12 -12.70 13.82
CA LYS A 99 -1.30 -12.83 13.48
C LYS A 99 -2.01 -11.47 13.52
N MET A 100 -1.84 -10.71 14.61
CA MET A 100 -2.43 -9.37 14.73
C MET A 100 -1.90 -8.39 13.67
N GLN A 101 -0.61 -8.47 13.32
CA GLN A 101 -0.05 -7.64 12.26
C GLN A 101 -0.68 -7.98 10.90
N ASN A 102 -0.81 -9.26 10.58
CA ASN A 102 -1.41 -9.72 9.32
C ASN A 102 -2.88 -9.32 9.21
N GLU A 103 -3.65 -9.38 10.29
CA GLU A 103 -5.04 -8.89 10.32
C GLU A 103 -5.10 -7.40 9.97
N LYS A 104 -4.24 -6.56 10.57
CA LYS A 104 -4.14 -5.13 10.23
C LYS A 104 -3.71 -4.88 8.78
N PHE A 105 -2.76 -5.66 8.27
CA PHE A 105 -2.34 -5.56 6.87
C PHE A 105 -3.48 -5.91 5.92
N LEU A 106 -4.30 -6.90 6.27
CA LEU A 106 -5.45 -7.31 5.47
C LEU A 106 -6.51 -6.21 5.42
N GLU A 107 -6.86 -5.61 6.56
CA GLU A 107 -7.79 -4.47 6.63
C GLU A 107 -7.30 -3.28 5.79
N ASN A 108 -6.01 -2.92 5.91
CA ASN A 108 -5.42 -1.83 5.13
C ASN A 108 -5.46 -2.11 3.62
N ASN A 109 -5.22 -3.36 3.22
CA ASN A 109 -5.28 -3.76 1.81
C ASN A 109 -6.72 -3.69 1.27
N GLU A 110 -7.71 -4.10 2.05
CA GLU A 110 -9.12 -3.94 1.68
C GLU A 110 -9.52 -2.46 1.53
N GLU A 111 -9.03 -1.58 2.41
CA GLU A 111 -9.29 -0.14 2.29
C GLU A 111 -8.62 0.45 1.04
N LEU A 112 -7.37 0.09 0.77
CA LEU A 112 -6.63 0.56 -0.41
C LEU A 112 -7.26 0.08 -1.71
N THR A 113 -7.71 -1.18 -1.77
CA THR A 113 -8.39 -1.72 -2.95
C THR A 113 -9.71 -1.00 -3.23
N LYS A 114 -10.50 -0.67 -2.19
CA LYS A 114 -11.71 0.16 -2.35
C LYS A 114 -11.37 1.55 -2.89
N LYS A 115 -10.39 2.23 -2.28
CA LYS A 115 -9.92 3.56 -2.75
C LYS A 115 -9.43 3.53 -4.20
N LEU A 116 -8.72 2.47 -4.58
CA LEU A 116 -8.25 2.28 -5.95
C LEU A 116 -9.44 2.13 -6.91
N ALA A 117 -10.42 1.29 -6.58
CA ALA A 117 -11.62 1.10 -7.38
C ALA A 117 -12.41 2.40 -7.57
N ASP A 118 -12.62 3.16 -6.48
CA ASP A 118 -13.29 4.46 -6.51
C ASP A 118 -12.53 5.46 -7.38
N SER A 119 -11.20 5.53 -7.23
CA SER A 119 -10.35 6.41 -8.05
C SER A 119 -10.40 6.03 -9.54
N SER A 120 -10.39 4.73 -9.84
CA SER A 120 -10.50 4.23 -11.22
C SER A 120 -11.85 4.60 -11.83
N LEU A 121 -12.93 4.52 -11.04
CA LEU A 121 -14.27 4.90 -11.48
C LEU A 121 -14.37 6.40 -11.74
N ILE A 122 -13.88 7.24 -10.82
CA ILE A 122 -13.86 8.70 -10.98
C ILE A 122 -13.04 9.10 -12.21
N ASN A 123 -11.85 8.53 -12.38
CA ASN A 123 -10.99 8.80 -13.53
C ASN A 123 -11.66 8.36 -14.84
N GLY A 124 -12.29 7.19 -14.86
CA GLY A 124 -13.05 6.70 -16.01
C GLY A 124 -14.21 7.63 -16.39
N LEU A 125 -14.96 8.12 -15.41
CA LEU A 125 -16.03 9.10 -15.62
C LEU A 125 -15.51 10.43 -16.17
N MET A 126 -14.41 10.94 -15.62
CA MET A 126 -13.78 12.17 -16.10
C MET A 126 -13.28 12.04 -17.54
N ILE A 127 -12.66 10.90 -17.88
CA ILE A 127 -12.22 10.62 -19.25
C ILE A 127 -13.41 10.62 -20.21
N ALA A 128 -14.50 9.91 -19.87
CA ALA A 128 -15.69 9.86 -20.71
C ALA A 128 -16.35 11.25 -20.91
N ASP A 129 -16.40 12.08 -19.87
CA ASP A 129 -16.89 13.47 -20.00
C ASP A 129 -16.01 14.30 -20.92
N LEU A 130 -14.69 14.23 -20.75
CA LEU A 130 -13.72 14.95 -21.59
C LEU A 130 -13.80 14.49 -23.05
N GLU A 131 -13.90 13.18 -23.30
CA GLU A 131 -14.09 12.62 -24.65
C GLU A 131 -15.38 13.14 -25.31
N ASN A 132 -16.49 13.22 -24.57
CA ASN A 132 -17.74 13.80 -25.07
C ASN A 132 -17.59 15.28 -25.42
N ARG A 133 -16.93 16.06 -24.56
CA ARG A 133 -16.68 17.48 -24.81
C ARG A 133 -15.80 17.70 -26.04
N ILE A 134 -14.76 16.87 -26.22
CA ILE A 134 -13.90 16.90 -27.40
C ILE A 134 -14.73 16.62 -28.66
N ARG A 135 -15.52 15.54 -28.69
CA ARG A 135 -16.38 15.22 -29.84
C ARG A 135 -17.36 16.35 -30.21
N ASN A 136 -17.95 16.99 -29.20
CA ASN A 136 -18.85 18.12 -29.43
C ASN A 136 -18.12 19.33 -30.02
N LEU A 137 -16.92 19.63 -29.52
CA LEU A 137 -16.09 20.72 -30.04
C LEU A 137 -15.60 20.44 -31.46
N GLU A 138 -15.18 19.21 -31.75
CA GLU A 138 -14.81 18.78 -33.10
C GLU A 138 -15.97 18.99 -34.09
N ALA A 139 -17.20 18.63 -33.72
CA ALA A 139 -18.37 18.85 -34.54
C ALA A 139 -18.65 20.35 -34.81
N ASP A 140 -18.51 21.21 -33.79
CA ASP A 140 -18.67 22.66 -33.93
C ASP A 140 -17.57 23.28 -34.82
N VAL A 141 -16.32 22.83 -34.68
CA VAL A 141 -15.21 23.25 -35.55
C VAL A 141 -15.48 22.89 -37.00
N ILE A 142 -15.87 21.64 -37.29
CA ILE A 142 -16.21 21.18 -38.64
C ILE A 142 -17.37 22.01 -39.23
N ALA A 143 -18.40 22.31 -38.43
CA ALA A 143 -19.52 23.14 -38.88
C ALA A 143 -19.07 24.55 -39.24
N LYS A 144 -18.21 25.17 -38.43
CA LYS A 144 -17.66 26.51 -38.69
C LYS A 144 -16.74 26.53 -39.90
N GLU A 145 -15.89 25.52 -40.07
CA GLU A 145 -15.03 25.37 -41.26
C GLU A 145 -15.86 25.32 -42.54
N ARG A 146 -16.95 24.53 -42.58
CA ARG A 146 -17.85 24.49 -43.74
C ARG A 146 -18.48 25.85 -44.04
N ILE A 147 -18.89 26.60 -43.02
CA ILE A 147 -19.44 27.95 -43.20
C ILE A 147 -18.38 28.90 -43.76
N ILE A 148 -17.15 28.84 -43.27
CA ILE A 148 -16.03 29.66 -43.74
C ILE A 148 -15.73 29.35 -45.21
N LEU A 149 -15.62 28.07 -45.57
CA LEU A 149 -15.41 27.63 -46.97
C LEU A 149 -16.51 28.14 -47.90
N LYS A 150 -17.79 28.03 -47.49
CA LYS A 150 -18.91 28.54 -48.29
C LYS A 150 -18.86 30.06 -48.48
N LYS A 151 -18.41 30.80 -47.47
CA LYS A 151 -18.22 32.25 -47.54
C LYS A 151 -17.02 32.64 -48.41
N SER A 152 -15.91 31.90 -48.35
CA SER A 152 -14.74 32.17 -49.19
C SER A 152 -15.04 31.91 -50.66
N GLU A 153 -15.79 30.85 -51.00
CA GLU A 153 -16.29 30.59 -52.35
C GLU A 153 -17.16 31.75 -52.87
N ALA A 154 -18.12 32.22 -52.06
CA ALA A 154 -18.97 33.35 -52.41
C ALA A 154 -18.15 34.64 -52.65
N ASN A 155 -17.14 34.89 -51.81
CA ASN A 155 -16.22 36.03 -51.98
C ASN A 155 -15.39 35.91 -53.26
N ASN A 156 -14.89 34.73 -53.60
CA ASN A 156 -14.15 34.50 -54.84
C ASN A 156 -15.02 34.80 -56.08
N ILE A 157 -16.28 34.34 -56.08
CA ILE A 157 -17.22 34.65 -57.16
C ILE A 157 -17.46 36.16 -57.28
N LEU A 158 -17.58 36.86 -56.14
CA LEU A 158 -17.72 38.33 -56.15
C LEU A 158 -16.48 39.03 -56.71
N TRP A 159 -15.28 38.58 -56.34
CA TRP A 159 -14.02 39.10 -56.89
C TRP A 159 -13.93 38.93 -58.41
N GLU A 160 -14.29 37.76 -58.94
CA GLU A 160 -14.33 37.54 -60.39
C GLU A 160 -15.33 38.48 -61.10
N LYS A 161 -16.48 38.75 -60.49
CA LYS A 161 -17.46 39.70 -61.03
C LYS A 161 -16.93 41.14 -61.04
N ILE A 162 -16.24 41.56 -59.97
CA ILE A 162 -15.63 42.91 -59.90
C ILE A 162 -14.58 43.06 -61.00
N LYS A 163 -13.68 42.08 -61.12
CA LYS A 163 -12.64 42.06 -62.15
C LYS A 163 -13.21 42.12 -63.57
N ALA A 164 -14.31 41.41 -63.82
CA ALA A 164 -15.01 41.45 -65.11
C ALA A 164 -15.68 42.80 -65.41
N LEU A 165 -16.09 43.55 -64.38
CA LEU A 165 -16.63 44.91 -64.53
C LEU A 165 -15.50 45.93 -64.76
N GLU A 166 -14.38 45.83 -64.06
CA GLU A 166 -13.20 46.69 -64.27
C GLU A 166 -12.70 46.62 -65.73
N VAL A 167 -12.62 45.42 -66.32
CA VAL A 167 -12.25 45.23 -67.74
C VAL A 167 -13.26 45.87 -68.71
N LYS A 168 -14.54 45.96 -68.31
CA LYS A 168 -15.56 46.64 -69.12
C LYS A 168 -15.49 48.16 -69.00
N GLU A 169 -14.96 48.67 -67.88
CA GLU A 169 -14.80 50.11 -67.63
C GLU A 169 -13.51 50.64 -68.30
N GLU A 170 -12.46 49.82 -68.40
CA GLU A 170 -11.23 50.14 -69.16
C GLU A 170 -11.42 50.15 -70.68
N LYS A 171 -12.49 49.52 -71.21
CA LYS A 171 -12.92 49.70 -72.59
C LYS A 171 -13.91 50.87 -72.61
N PRO A 172 -13.56 52.04 -73.16
CA PRO A 172 -14.46 53.18 -73.10
C PRO A 172 -15.74 52.82 -73.87
N THR A 173 -16.88 52.89 -73.19
CA THR A 173 -18.19 53.06 -73.82
C THR A 173 -18.21 54.44 -74.47
N CYS A 174 -17.50 54.58 -75.58
CA CYS A 174 -17.68 55.67 -76.53
C CYS A 174 -19.00 55.42 -77.27
N GLN A 175 -20.11 55.70 -76.59
CA GLN A 175 -21.36 56.04 -77.24
C GLN A 175 -21.96 57.24 -76.50
N GLU A 176 -21.70 58.42 -77.07
CA GLU A 176 -22.53 59.60 -76.89
C GLU A 176 -23.96 59.23 -77.30
N THR A 177 -24.89 59.31 -76.36
CA THR A 177 -26.32 59.47 -76.69
C THR A 177 -26.93 60.47 -75.72
N ASP A 178 -27.26 61.62 -76.30
CA ASP A 178 -28.22 62.66 -75.93
C ASP A 178 -28.52 62.91 -74.44
N MET A 179 -27.98 64.04 -73.99
CA MET A 179 -28.42 64.73 -72.79
C MET A 179 -29.74 65.47 -73.05
N ASP A 180 -30.88 64.81 -72.83
CA ASP A 180 -32.17 65.50 -72.74
C ASP A 180 -32.44 65.91 -71.28
N LEU A 181 -32.25 67.19 -70.99
CA LEU A 181 -32.20 67.77 -69.65
C LEU A 181 -33.56 68.37 -69.27
N ASP A 182 -34.56 67.51 -69.02
CA ASP A 182 -35.86 67.99 -68.52
C ASP A 182 -35.81 68.22 -67.00
N LYS A 183 -35.62 69.49 -66.61
CA LYS A 183 -35.62 69.98 -65.22
C LYS A 183 -37.03 69.90 -64.62
N LYS A 184 -37.41 68.75 -64.07
CA LYS A 184 -38.45 68.66 -63.03
C LYS A 184 -37.81 68.50 -61.65
N VAL A 185 -37.68 69.63 -60.96
CA VAL A 185 -37.30 69.71 -59.54
C VAL A 185 -38.33 68.99 -58.69
N GLN A 186 -38.11 67.71 -58.39
CA GLN A 186 -38.84 67.01 -57.34
C GLN A 186 -38.25 67.37 -55.98
N LYS A 187 -39.07 68.08 -55.19
CA LYS A 187 -38.78 68.48 -53.79
C LYS A 187 -38.37 67.25 -52.96
N LYS A 188 -37.16 67.28 -52.39
CA LYS A 188 -36.71 66.29 -51.40
C LYS A 188 -37.64 66.31 -50.18
N LYS A 189 -38.43 65.24 -49.98
CA LYS A 189 -39.06 64.95 -48.69
C LYS A 189 -37.98 64.54 -47.69
N LYS A 190 -37.80 65.32 -46.62
CA LYS A 190 -36.98 64.96 -45.45
C LYS A 190 -37.51 63.65 -44.84
N ARG A 191 -36.67 62.61 -44.74
CA ARG A 191 -36.95 61.42 -43.92
C ARG A 191 -36.65 61.73 -42.45
N PRO A 192 -37.48 61.27 -41.48
CA PRO A 192 -37.21 61.46 -40.07
C PRO A 192 -36.01 60.63 -39.62
N ASN A 193 -35.08 61.29 -38.91
CA ASN A 193 -33.85 60.73 -38.40
C ASN A 193 -34.13 59.88 -37.15
N LYS A 194 -34.38 58.58 -37.32
CA LYS A 194 -34.53 57.66 -36.18
C LYS A 194 -33.14 57.23 -35.73
N LYS A 195 -32.61 57.88 -34.69
CA LYS A 195 -31.34 57.50 -34.03
C LYS A 195 -31.40 56.02 -33.64
N ARG A 196 -30.57 55.19 -34.29
CA ARG A 196 -30.34 53.80 -33.88
C ARG A 196 -29.50 53.87 -32.60
N LYS A 197 -30.07 53.46 -31.46
CA LYS A 197 -29.29 53.26 -30.23
C LYS A 197 -28.30 52.12 -30.50
N TRP A 198 -27.00 52.40 -30.48
CA TRP A 198 -25.99 51.37 -30.28
C TRP A 198 -26.05 50.93 -28.82
N ALA A 199 -26.45 49.69 -28.58
CA ALA A 199 -26.15 49.04 -27.32
C ALA A 199 -24.63 48.79 -27.31
N ARG A 200 -23.89 49.53 -26.48
CA ARG A 200 -22.53 49.14 -26.11
C ARG A 200 -22.67 47.88 -25.26
N ALA A 201 -22.07 46.78 -25.67
CA ALA A 201 -21.80 45.68 -24.75
C ALA A 201 -20.85 46.22 -23.67
N GLN A 202 -21.34 46.33 -22.43
CA GLN A 202 -20.46 46.46 -21.28
C GLN A 202 -19.66 45.16 -21.18
N GLN A 203 -18.36 45.24 -21.39
CA GLN A 203 -17.45 44.25 -20.84
C GLN A 203 -17.52 44.39 -19.31
N ASN A 204 -18.27 43.52 -18.64
CA ASN A 204 -18.04 43.28 -17.24
C ASN A 204 -16.74 42.49 -17.13
N LYS A 205 -15.63 43.21 -17.03
CA LYS A 205 -14.40 42.69 -16.45
C LYS A 205 -14.63 42.55 -14.95
N ASN A 206 -15.13 41.40 -14.51
CA ASN A 206 -14.96 40.98 -13.12
C ASN A 206 -13.72 40.09 -13.05
N GLY A 207 -12.56 40.71 -13.14
CA GLY A 207 -11.34 40.17 -12.57
C GLY A 207 -11.32 40.53 -11.10
N VAL A 208 -11.51 39.56 -10.22
CA VAL A 208 -11.07 39.64 -8.83
C VAL A 208 -9.99 38.57 -8.68
N ILE A 209 -8.75 39.04 -8.79
CA ILE A 209 -7.57 38.35 -8.27
C ILE A 209 -7.57 38.68 -6.78
N ASN A 210 -7.85 37.69 -5.93
CA ASN A 210 -7.47 37.79 -4.52
C ASN A 210 -6.11 37.12 -4.37
N GLU A 211 -5.13 37.96 -4.07
CA GLU A 211 -3.80 37.60 -3.57
C GLU A 211 -3.94 36.81 -2.26
N ILE A 212 -3.31 35.64 -2.19
CA ILE A 212 -3.04 34.95 -0.93
C ILE A 212 -1.69 35.49 -0.44
N LYS A 213 -1.71 36.21 0.68
CA LYS A 213 -0.50 36.52 1.46
C LYS A 213 -0.08 35.26 2.22
N LEU A 214 1.22 34.95 2.14
CA LEU A 214 1.95 34.08 3.08
C LEU A 214 1.90 34.66 4.50
#